data_AF-A0A162FZX6-F1
#
_entry.id   AF-A0A162FZX6-F1
#
_cell.length_a   1.000
_cell.length_b   1.000
_cell.length_c   1.000
_cell.angle_alpha   90.00
_cell.angle_beta   90.00
_cell.angle_gamma   90.00
#
_symmetry.space_group_name_H-M   'P 1'
#
loop_
_entity.id
_entity.type
_entity.pdbx_description
1 polymer ?
#
loop_
_entity_poly.entity_id
_entity_poly.type
_entity_poly.pdbx_seq_one_letter_code
_entity_poly.pdbx_strand_id
1 'polypeptide(L)'
;MKFNALRYLILPWFVLFCSIIAALVLDGTVIRFLPFVYEYYLALIGAGAAICLYFNFRTLTKAGIWIAHSLPTYLRTNPWWWFARAAVAIAFAYIIYGMGKADWAPVVWQAAVIPVVSMICLFFAIRSLMGPVLVWCSRVAFSRISAFILSWPIFLLVPIVALFLGRTISTAYRESRPDFAFSQRTLIPSEESDQASSSEEATSAHAIQASSPIAIELKNAVESGESCNDKNKLVQRTLTAQGDADSVYWAIKAVGCTEMKSVVGLPKLADIMLKHPNSVVRAAAISQMMKFGAANVKQIGYLLVKRITDKEPLPVIEASSLVMLKLGEEERAWVSKRLTNLLDTPKTSALASKILVSELKKEDVVNNFVATNLSVESSEKDLAISMVCSLPEKARHFNEEQINVIVASIKTGEADDPAVKALECLGPVGLTALQKEIFAPQQTDKSLAARAFAEVEWKDSKSVLETASSCVHDKENGVREWCSQALGQSGAPAIPNILKLLKSDDETMKAVATRALSFVDDPAAKDKLMEERSKNSGWMANKKNLEWARAIDHALVNMEVSQH
;
A
#
# COMPACT_ATOMS: atom_id res chain seq x y z
N MET A 1 -24.29 -64.80 22.12
CA MET A 1 -24.03 -63.41 21.67
C MET A 1 -23.07 -63.44 20.48
N LYS A 2 -23.50 -62.99 19.28
CA LYS A 2 -22.57 -62.80 18.15
C LYS A 2 -21.59 -61.69 18.53
N PHE A 3 -20.39 -62.07 18.94
CA PHE A 3 -19.35 -61.15 19.39
C PHE A 3 -18.83 -60.39 18.16
N ASN A 4 -19.32 -59.16 17.93
CA ASN A 4 -18.85 -58.30 16.84
C ASN A 4 -17.48 -57.66 17.20
N ALA A 5 -16.45 -58.50 17.42
CA ALA A 5 -15.09 -58.09 17.80
C ALA A 5 -14.56 -56.94 16.92
N LEU A 6 -14.85 -56.99 15.63
CA LEU A 6 -14.42 -56.00 14.65
C LEU A 6 -15.01 -54.61 14.90
N ARG A 7 -16.23 -54.50 15.43
CA ARG A 7 -16.84 -53.21 15.79
C ARG A 7 -16.14 -52.58 17.00
N TYR A 8 -15.81 -53.39 18.00
CA TYR A 8 -15.12 -52.94 19.21
C TYR A 8 -13.65 -52.57 18.96
N LEU A 9 -13.01 -53.17 17.95
CA LEU A 9 -11.65 -52.78 17.51
C LEU A 9 -11.63 -51.46 16.75
N ILE A 10 -12.71 -51.11 16.04
CA ILE A 10 -12.77 -49.91 15.19
C ILE A 10 -13.31 -48.70 15.97
N LEU A 11 -14.24 -48.90 16.91
CA LEU A 11 -14.93 -47.81 17.61
C LEU A 11 -14.00 -46.83 18.34
N PRO A 12 -12.96 -47.24 19.09
CA PRO A 12 -12.04 -46.29 19.75
C PRO A 12 -11.32 -45.39 18.75
N TRP A 13 -10.92 -45.94 17.60
CA TRP A 13 -10.24 -45.22 16.54
C TRP A 13 -11.17 -44.26 15.79
N PHE A 14 -12.45 -44.60 15.64
CA PHE A 14 -13.47 -43.68 15.13
C PHE A 14 -13.65 -42.47 16.04
N VAL A 15 -13.72 -42.69 17.36
CA VAL A 15 -13.81 -41.60 18.34
C VAL A 15 -12.56 -40.72 18.27
N LEU A 16 -11.36 -41.32 18.26
CA LEU A 16 -10.10 -40.57 18.12
C LEU A 16 -10.06 -39.74 16.82
N PHE A 17 -10.49 -40.31 15.70
CA PHE A 17 -10.57 -39.63 14.40
C PHE A 17 -11.47 -38.38 14.47
N CYS A 18 -12.69 -38.52 14.98
CA CYS A 18 -13.62 -37.40 15.12
C CYS A 18 -13.08 -36.32 16.06
N SER A 19 -12.45 -36.70 17.17
CA SER A 19 -11.84 -35.76 18.12
C SER A 19 -10.70 -34.96 17.50
N ILE A 20 -9.84 -35.60 16.69
CA ILE A 20 -8.73 -34.92 15.98
C ILE A 20 -9.27 -33.88 14.99
N ILE A 21 -10.29 -34.25 14.20
CA ILE A 21 -10.92 -33.33 13.24
C ILE A 21 -11.60 -32.17 13.97
N ALA A 22 -12.39 -32.45 15.00
CA ALA A 22 -13.08 -31.41 15.77
C ALA A 22 -12.09 -30.39 16.36
N ALA A 23 -10.97 -30.84 16.91
CA ALA A 23 -9.93 -29.97 17.44
C ALA A 23 -9.32 -29.05 16.35
N LEU A 24 -9.01 -29.58 15.16
CA LEU A 24 -8.43 -28.80 14.06
C LEU A 24 -9.41 -27.81 13.44
N VAL A 25 -10.68 -28.19 13.34
CA VAL A 25 -11.72 -27.29 12.82
C VAL A 25 -11.92 -26.12 13.79
N LEU A 26 -12.07 -26.40 15.09
CA LEU A 26 -12.24 -25.35 16.11
C LEU A 26 -11.07 -24.36 16.16
N ASP A 27 -9.84 -24.84 15.96
CA ASP A 27 -8.64 -24.00 15.85
C ASP A 27 -8.64 -23.15 14.57
N GLY A 28 -9.13 -23.71 13.46
CA GLY A 28 -9.20 -23.03 12.16
C GLY A 28 -10.23 -21.90 12.07
N THR A 29 -11.26 -21.90 12.91
CA THR A 29 -12.47 -21.09 12.74
C THR A 29 -12.67 -19.96 13.76
N VAL A 30 -11.63 -19.19 14.11
CA VAL A 30 -11.67 -17.94 14.95
C VAL A 30 -11.26 -18.11 16.42
N ILE A 31 -11.35 -19.30 17.01
CA ILE A 31 -11.06 -19.45 18.43
C ILE A 31 -9.63 -19.99 18.63
N ARG A 32 -8.65 -19.09 18.83
CA ARG A 32 -7.37 -19.46 19.50
C ARG A 32 -7.66 -19.80 20.96
N PHE A 33 -8.44 -20.85 21.24
CA PHE A 33 -8.88 -21.14 22.61
C PHE A 33 -7.70 -21.52 23.49
N LEU A 34 -6.62 -22.07 22.91
CA LEU A 34 -5.49 -22.58 23.67
C LEU A 34 -4.19 -22.51 22.84
N PRO A 35 -3.40 -21.42 22.92
CA PRO A 35 -2.01 -21.42 22.43
C PRO A 35 -1.16 -22.56 23.03
N PHE A 36 -1.58 -23.10 24.19
CA PHE A 36 -0.98 -24.25 24.87
C PHE A 36 -1.11 -25.59 24.11
N VAL A 37 -2.01 -25.74 23.14
CA VAL A 37 -2.23 -27.00 22.42
C VAL A 37 -1.24 -27.19 21.26
N TYR A 38 -0.58 -26.12 20.81
CA TYR A 38 0.31 -26.14 19.64
C TYR A 38 1.58 -26.98 19.86
N GLU A 39 2.23 -26.86 21.03
CA GLU A 39 3.42 -27.65 21.37
C GLU A 39 3.12 -29.13 21.68
N TYR A 40 1.89 -29.45 22.11
CA TYR A 40 1.53 -30.77 22.62
C TYR A 40 0.60 -31.58 21.71
N TYR A 41 0.28 -31.08 20.51
CA TYR A 41 -0.67 -31.74 19.61
C TYR A 41 -0.25 -33.16 19.22
N LEU A 42 1.03 -33.36 18.93
CA LEU A 42 1.58 -34.69 18.62
C LEU A 42 1.58 -35.61 19.85
N ALA A 43 1.81 -35.06 21.04
CA ALA A 43 1.79 -35.80 22.30
C ALA A 43 0.36 -36.24 22.69
N LEU A 44 -0.65 -35.39 22.50
CA LEU A 44 -2.06 -35.70 22.74
C LEU A 44 -2.58 -36.75 21.76
N ILE A 45 -2.23 -36.64 20.48
CA ILE A 45 -2.56 -37.67 19.48
C ILE A 45 -1.86 -38.99 19.82
N GLY A 46 -0.59 -38.94 20.24
CA GLY A 46 0.17 -40.10 20.69
C GLY A 46 -0.46 -40.78 21.90
N ALA A 47 -0.88 -40.02 22.92
CA ALA A 47 -1.60 -40.52 24.08
C ALA A 47 -2.95 -41.14 23.71
N GLY A 48 -3.74 -40.48 22.84
CA GLY A 48 -4.99 -41.01 22.32
C GLY A 48 -4.83 -42.32 21.54
N ALA A 49 -3.79 -42.41 20.71
CA ALA A 49 -3.44 -43.64 20.00
C ALA A 49 -3.02 -44.76 20.96
N ALA A 50 -2.23 -44.45 22.01
CA ALA A 50 -1.86 -45.40 23.05
C ALA A 50 -3.09 -45.95 23.81
N ILE A 51 -4.06 -45.10 24.13
CA ILE A 51 -5.34 -45.50 24.75
C ILE A 51 -6.12 -46.43 23.80
N CYS A 52 -6.21 -46.10 22.51
CA CYS A 52 -6.90 -46.94 21.52
C CYS A 52 -6.22 -48.31 21.36
N LEU A 53 -4.88 -48.34 21.34
CA LEU A 53 -4.10 -49.57 21.31
C LEU A 53 -4.32 -50.43 22.56
N TYR A 54 -4.39 -49.82 23.75
CA TYR A 54 -4.72 -50.52 24.99
C TYR A 54 -6.11 -51.18 24.93
N PHE A 55 -7.14 -50.47 24.45
CA PHE A 55 -8.47 -51.04 24.27
C PHE A 55 -8.51 -52.15 23.20
N ASN A 56 -7.75 -52.01 22.10
CA ASN A 56 -7.60 -53.06 21.10
C ASN A 56 -6.94 -54.31 21.66
N PHE A 57 -5.85 -54.15 22.43
CA PHE A 57 -5.18 -55.26 23.12
C PHE A 57 -6.12 -55.98 24.09
N ARG A 58 -6.88 -55.22 24.90
CA ARG A 58 -7.88 -55.77 25.82
C ARG A 58 -8.99 -56.52 25.08
N THR A 59 -9.45 -55.98 23.96
CA THR A 59 -10.51 -56.59 23.12
C THR A 59 -10.03 -57.89 22.48
N LEU A 60 -8.83 -57.91 21.90
CA LEU A 60 -8.21 -59.13 21.35
C LEU A 60 -7.95 -60.18 22.44
N THR A 61 -7.57 -59.75 23.65
CA THR A 61 -7.34 -60.64 24.80
C THR A 61 -8.63 -61.30 25.28
N LYS A 62 -9.72 -60.56 25.38
CA LYS A 62 -11.04 -61.10 25.76
C LYS A 62 -11.64 -62.00 24.68
N ALA A 63 -11.40 -61.68 23.41
CA ALA A 63 -11.99 -62.38 22.29
C ALA A 63 -11.22 -63.64 21.85
N GLY A 64 -9.96 -63.79 22.30
CA GLY A 64 -8.99 -64.79 21.84
C GLY A 64 -9.29 -66.26 22.06
N ILE A 65 -10.45 -66.60 22.64
CA ILE A 65 -10.93 -67.99 22.76
C ILE A 65 -12.11 -68.26 21.82
N TRP A 66 -12.83 -67.22 21.36
CA TRP A 66 -14.09 -67.34 20.61
C TRP A 66 -14.02 -66.86 19.14
N ILE A 67 -12.95 -66.17 18.73
CA ILE A 67 -12.82 -65.59 17.37
C ILE A 67 -12.66 -66.66 16.28
N ALA A 68 -11.87 -67.72 16.52
CA ALA A 68 -11.60 -68.74 15.49
C ALA A 68 -12.89 -69.45 15.02
N HIS A 69 -13.83 -69.67 15.96
CA HIS A 69 -15.09 -70.38 15.71
C HIS A 69 -16.20 -69.50 15.12
N SER A 70 -16.10 -68.17 15.24
CA SER A 70 -17.17 -67.22 14.88
C SER A 70 -16.94 -66.45 13.57
N LEU A 71 -15.79 -66.68 12.89
CA LEU A 71 -15.51 -66.10 11.58
C LEU A 71 -16.42 -66.71 10.50
N PRO A 72 -17.12 -65.89 9.69
CA PRO A 72 -17.94 -66.36 8.58
C PRO A 72 -17.20 -67.29 7.61
N THR A 73 -17.87 -68.29 7.06
CA THR A 73 -17.28 -69.29 6.15
C THR A 73 -16.65 -68.67 4.90
N TYR A 74 -17.24 -67.61 4.35
CA TYR A 74 -16.73 -66.88 3.18
C TYR A 74 -15.41 -66.13 3.44
N LEU A 75 -15.03 -65.90 4.71
CA LEU A 75 -13.75 -65.28 5.09
C LEU A 75 -12.57 -66.27 5.05
N ARG A 76 -12.84 -67.57 5.19
CA ARG A 76 -11.78 -68.60 5.27
C ARG A 76 -11.27 -69.08 3.91
N THR A 77 -12.08 -68.95 2.87
CA THR A 77 -11.85 -69.62 1.58
C THR A 77 -11.07 -68.75 0.58
N ASN A 78 -11.30 -67.44 0.51
CA ASN A 78 -10.59 -66.56 -0.42
C ASN A 78 -10.31 -65.16 0.16
N PRO A 79 -9.08 -64.87 0.65
CA PRO A 79 -8.72 -63.58 1.23
C PRO A 79 -8.58 -62.46 0.18
N TRP A 80 -8.45 -62.79 -1.11
CA TRP A 80 -8.25 -61.81 -2.18
C TRP A 80 -9.39 -60.76 -2.26
N TRP A 81 -10.64 -61.18 -2.07
CA TRP A 81 -11.81 -60.31 -2.09
C TRP A 81 -11.83 -59.24 -0.99
N TRP A 82 -11.04 -59.40 0.07
CA TRP A 82 -10.92 -58.43 1.15
C TRP A 82 -9.90 -57.35 0.83
N PHE A 83 -8.76 -57.74 0.24
CA PHE A 83 -7.78 -56.80 -0.29
C PHE A 83 -8.35 -56.00 -1.47
N ALA A 84 -9.07 -56.65 -2.39
CA ALA A 84 -9.75 -55.97 -3.49
C ALA A 84 -10.75 -54.91 -2.99
N ARG A 85 -11.54 -55.21 -1.94
CA ARG A 85 -12.46 -54.24 -1.32
C ARG A 85 -11.74 -53.06 -0.67
N ALA A 86 -10.62 -53.31 0.01
CA ALA A 86 -9.80 -52.23 0.58
C ALA A 86 -9.19 -51.35 -0.53
N ALA A 87 -8.69 -51.97 -1.60
CA ALA A 87 -8.13 -51.26 -2.75
C ALA A 87 -9.18 -50.38 -3.44
N VAL A 88 -10.41 -50.88 -3.65
CA VAL A 88 -11.52 -50.10 -4.21
C VAL A 88 -11.87 -48.91 -3.31
N ALA A 89 -11.94 -49.10 -1.99
CA ALA A 89 -12.24 -48.01 -1.05
C ALA A 89 -11.16 -46.92 -1.07
N ILE A 90 -9.88 -47.31 -1.12
CA ILE A 90 -8.75 -46.37 -1.22
C ILE A 90 -8.78 -45.65 -2.57
N ALA A 91 -8.94 -46.38 -3.69
CA ALA A 91 -9.01 -45.79 -5.03
C ALA A 91 -10.16 -44.79 -5.13
N PHE A 92 -11.33 -45.10 -4.58
CA PHE A 92 -12.47 -44.19 -4.56
C PHE A 92 -12.19 -42.90 -3.78
N ALA A 93 -11.53 -43.00 -2.62
CA ALA A 93 -11.13 -41.83 -1.84
C ALA A 93 -10.15 -40.93 -2.63
N TYR A 94 -9.18 -41.52 -3.33
CA TYR A 94 -8.24 -40.77 -4.18
C TYR A 94 -8.94 -40.08 -5.37
N ILE A 95 -9.91 -40.74 -6.01
CA ILE A 95 -10.69 -40.15 -7.11
C ILE A 95 -11.46 -38.92 -6.62
N ILE A 96 -12.17 -39.04 -5.49
CA ILE A 96 -12.94 -37.93 -4.91
C ILE A 96 -12.03 -36.78 -4.48
N TYR A 97 -10.85 -37.09 -3.92
CA TYR A 97 -9.84 -36.08 -3.61
C TYR A 97 -9.37 -35.33 -4.86
N GLY A 98 -9.07 -36.06 -5.94
CA GLY A 98 -8.68 -35.46 -7.23
C GLY A 98 -9.78 -34.57 -7.81
N MET A 99 -11.04 -35.00 -7.75
CA MET A 99 -12.19 -34.20 -8.20
C MET A 99 -12.33 -32.91 -7.39
N GLY A 100 -12.14 -32.95 -6.07
CA GLY A 100 -12.23 -31.77 -5.22
C GLY A 100 -11.06 -30.78 -5.35
N LYS A 101 -10.02 -31.11 -6.12
CA LYS A 101 -8.91 -30.22 -6.50
C LYS A 101 -9.14 -29.52 -7.85
N ALA A 102 -10.17 -29.87 -8.59
CA ALA A 102 -10.47 -29.24 -9.87
C ALA A 102 -10.97 -27.81 -9.68
N ASP A 103 -10.68 -26.91 -10.65
CA ASP A 103 -11.01 -25.49 -10.54
C ASP A 103 -12.54 -25.22 -10.47
N TRP A 104 -13.36 -26.14 -10.97
CA TRP A 104 -14.82 -26.06 -10.91
C TRP A 104 -15.39 -26.48 -9.54
N ALA A 105 -14.63 -27.22 -8.74
CA ALA A 105 -15.12 -27.76 -7.48
C ALA A 105 -15.31 -26.63 -6.46
N PRO A 106 -16.52 -26.49 -5.88
CA PRO A 106 -16.74 -25.50 -4.83
C PRO A 106 -15.99 -25.87 -3.55
N VAL A 107 -15.69 -24.87 -2.72
CA VAL A 107 -14.98 -25.06 -1.44
C VAL A 107 -15.65 -26.11 -0.53
N VAL A 108 -16.98 -26.24 -0.58
CA VAL A 108 -17.73 -27.26 0.18
C VAL A 108 -17.26 -28.69 -0.11
N TRP A 109 -16.70 -28.95 -1.29
CA TRP A 109 -16.12 -30.26 -1.59
C TRP A 109 -14.93 -30.57 -0.69
N GLN A 110 -14.06 -29.59 -0.48
CA GLN A 110 -12.89 -29.75 0.40
C GLN A 110 -13.28 -29.80 1.87
N ALA A 111 -14.31 -29.04 2.26
CA ALA A 111 -14.74 -28.93 3.65
C ALA A 111 -15.67 -30.05 4.13
N ALA A 112 -16.45 -30.67 3.25
CA ALA A 112 -17.47 -31.64 3.63
C ALA A 112 -17.38 -32.94 2.83
N VAL A 113 -17.35 -32.88 1.49
CA VAL A 113 -17.41 -34.08 0.65
C VAL A 113 -16.17 -34.96 0.82
N ILE A 114 -14.97 -34.39 0.69
CA ILE A 114 -13.70 -35.12 0.84
C ILE A 114 -13.59 -35.75 2.24
N PRO A 115 -13.80 -35.02 3.36
CA PRO A 115 -13.70 -35.61 4.69
C PRO A 115 -14.71 -36.73 4.95
N VAL A 116 -15.98 -36.54 4.58
CA VAL A 116 -17.02 -37.54 4.82
C VAL A 116 -16.77 -38.80 4.01
N VAL A 117 -16.47 -38.67 2.71
CA VAL A 117 -16.19 -39.83 1.86
C VAL A 117 -14.90 -40.52 2.27
N SER A 118 -13.84 -39.76 2.55
CA SER A 118 -12.55 -40.31 3.00
C SER A 118 -12.68 -41.02 4.35
N MET A 119 -13.49 -40.51 5.27
CA MET A 119 -13.80 -41.18 6.53
C MET A 119 -14.47 -42.54 6.28
N ILE A 120 -15.54 -42.57 5.46
CA ILE A 120 -16.26 -43.81 5.14
C ILE A 120 -15.31 -44.82 4.49
N CYS A 121 -14.52 -44.40 3.50
CA CYS A 121 -13.54 -45.23 2.82
C CYS A 121 -12.44 -45.75 3.75
N LEU A 122 -11.92 -44.90 4.65
CA LEU A 122 -10.90 -45.27 5.63
C LEU A 122 -11.39 -46.41 6.52
N PHE A 123 -12.57 -46.26 7.13
CA PHE A 123 -13.10 -47.29 8.01
C PHE A 123 -13.55 -48.54 7.27
N PHE A 124 -13.96 -48.43 6.01
CA PHE A 124 -14.23 -49.59 5.14
C PHE A 124 -12.94 -50.33 4.76
N ALA A 125 -11.85 -49.61 4.49
CA ALA A 125 -10.53 -50.18 4.21
C ALA A 125 -9.94 -50.86 5.46
N ILE A 126 -9.97 -50.21 6.63
CA ILE A 126 -9.54 -50.77 7.92
C ILE A 126 -10.32 -52.05 8.23
N ARG A 127 -11.66 -51.99 8.12
CA ARG A 127 -12.52 -53.16 8.31
C ARG A 127 -12.14 -54.30 7.35
N SER A 128 -11.80 -53.96 6.10
CA SER A 128 -11.49 -54.93 5.07
C SER A 128 -10.10 -55.57 5.26
N LEU A 129 -9.10 -54.80 5.68
CA LEU A 129 -7.74 -55.28 5.95
C LEU A 129 -7.67 -56.10 7.25
N MET A 130 -8.49 -55.78 8.25
CA MET A 130 -8.54 -56.53 9.50
C MET A 130 -9.06 -57.96 9.34
N GLY A 131 -9.91 -58.24 8.35
CA GLY A 131 -10.47 -59.58 8.11
C GLY A 131 -9.39 -60.65 7.87
N PRO A 132 -8.55 -60.49 6.83
CA PRO A 132 -7.42 -61.40 6.55
C PRO A 132 -6.42 -61.54 7.70
N VAL A 133 -6.09 -60.44 8.40
CA VAL A 133 -5.17 -60.46 9.55
C VAL A 133 -5.71 -61.37 10.66
N LEU A 134 -7.00 -61.24 11.00
CA LEU A 134 -7.64 -62.09 12.01
C LEU A 134 -7.72 -63.56 11.58
N VAL A 135 -7.97 -63.83 10.30
CA VAL A 135 -7.99 -65.20 9.74
C VAL A 135 -6.60 -65.83 9.81
N TRP A 136 -5.55 -65.11 9.42
CA TRP A 136 -4.18 -65.60 9.46
C TRP A 136 -3.74 -65.92 10.89
N CYS A 137 -4.01 -65.02 11.84
CA CYS A 137 -3.71 -65.25 13.26
C CYS A 137 -4.49 -66.44 13.84
N SER A 138 -5.67 -66.79 13.31
CA SER A 138 -6.42 -67.97 13.75
C SER A 138 -5.78 -69.30 13.34
N ARG A 139 -4.95 -69.33 12.28
CA ARG A 139 -4.29 -70.55 11.79
C ARG A 139 -2.97 -70.87 12.52
N VAL A 140 -2.26 -69.85 12.96
CA VAL A 140 -0.93 -69.97 13.60
C VAL A 140 -1.07 -69.90 15.12
N ALA A 141 -1.76 -70.90 15.71
CA ALA A 141 -1.95 -71.06 17.16
C ALA A 141 -2.21 -69.73 17.90
N PHE A 142 -3.31 -69.04 17.53
CA PHE A 142 -3.77 -67.74 18.04
C PHE A 142 -2.83 -67.02 19.03
N SER A 143 -1.75 -66.42 18.51
CA SER A 143 -0.91 -65.52 19.30
C SER A 143 -1.52 -64.13 19.34
N ARG A 144 -2.02 -63.73 20.52
CA ARG A 144 -2.63 -62.41 20.80
C ARG A 144 -1.68 -61.26 20.46
N ILE A 145 -0.38 -61.48 20.69
CA ILE A 145 0.68 -60.51 20.42
C ILE A 145 0.88 -60.34 18.91
N SER A 146 0.86 -61.43 18.15
CA SER A 146 1.00 -61.39 16.69
C SER A 146 -0.18 -60.67 16.02
N ALA A 147 -1.42 -60.92 16.47
CA ALA A 147 -2.61 -60.21 15.98
C ALA A 147 -2.56 -58.70 16.28
N PHE A 148 -2.07 -58.34 17.47
CA PHE A 148 -1.89 -56.95 17.87
C PHE A 148 -0.84 -56.24 17.01
N ILE A 149 0.36 -56.82 16.86
CA ILE A 149 1.46 -56.26 16.06
C ILE A 149 1.08 -56.09 14.59
N LEU A 150 0.42 -57.09 13.98
CA LEU A 150 0.01 -57.03 12.57
C LEU A 150 -1.13 -56.04 12.31
N SER A 151 -1.97 -55.75 13.31
CA SER A 151 -3.05 -54.76 13.19
C SER A 151 -2.57 -53.32 13.35
N TRP A 152 -1.42 -53.12 14.02
CA TRP A 152 -0.89 -51.81 14.38
C TRP A 152 -0.72 -50.85 13.19
N PRO A 153 -0.10 -51.25 12.05
CA PRO A 153 0.09 -50.35 10.91
C PRO A 153 -1.23 -49.87 10.30
N ILE A 154 -2.28 -50.71 10.34
CA ILE A 154 -3.60 -50.40 9.78
C ILE A 154 -4.27 -49.26 10.58
N PHE A 155 -4.15 -49.32 11.91
CA PHE A 155 -4.80 -48.34 12.79
C PHE A 155 -4.00 -47.05 12.96
N LEU A 156 -2.66 -47.08 12.88
CA LEU A 156 -1.85 -45.86 12.90
C LEU A 156 -2.10 -44.92 11.71
N LEU A 157 -2.69 -45.41 10.63
CA LEU A 157 -3.13 -44.55 9.51
C LEU A 157 -4.27 -43.60 9.91
N VAL A 158 -5.07 -43.95 10.93
CA VAL A 158 -6.24 -43.16 11.36
C VAL A 158 -5.87 -41.74 11.79
N PRO A 159 -4.92 -41.52 12.73
CA PRO A 159 -4.53 -40.16 13.10
C PRO A 159 -3.90 -39.41 11.93
N ILE A 160 -3.12 -40.07 11.06
CA ILE A 160 -2.49 -39.44 9.89
C ILE A 160 -3.56 -38.88 8.93
N VAL A 161 -4.58 -39.69 8.62
CA VAL A 161 -5.67 -39.26 7.74
C VAL A 161 -6.55 -38.21 8.42
N ALA A 162 -6.79 -38.32 9.73
CA ALA A 162 -7.53 -37.31 10.49
C ALA A 162 -6.83 -35.93 10.47
N LEU A 163 -5.50 -35.91 10.60
CA LEU A 163 -4.69 -34.70 10.49
C LEU A 163 -4.79 -34.05 9.12
N PHE A 164 -4.65 -34.87 8.07
CA PHE A 164 -4.74 -34.40 6.69
C PHE A 164 -6.11 -33.80 6.38
N LEU A 165 -7.19 -34.48 6.76
CA LEU A 165 -8.55 -34.01 6.52
C LEU A 165 -8.89 -32.79 7.37
N GLY A 166 -8.49 -32.77 8.65
CA GLY A 166 -8.71 -31.60 9.51
C GLY A 166 -8.01 -30.34 8.97
N ARG A 167 -6.78 -30.47 8.44
CA ARG A 167 -6.11 -29.37 7.74
C ARG A 167 -6.87 -28.93 6.48
N THR A 168 -7.35 -29.88 5.68
CA THR A 168 -8.11 -29.59 4.46
C THR A 168 -9.40 -28.81 4.75
N ILE A 169 -10.11 -29.15 5.84
CA ILE A 169 -11.31 -28.43 6.27
C ILE A 169 -10.97 -27.02 6.73
N SER A 170 -9.90 -26.86 7.53
CA SER A 170 -9.45 -25.57 8.03
C SER A 170 -9.03 -24.63 6.89
N THR A 171 -8.29 -25.14 5.90
CA THR A 171 -7.92 -24.35 4.71
C THR A 171 -9.15 -23.96 3.90
N ALA A 172 -10.08 -24.89 3.67
CA ALA A 172 -11.32 -24.62 2.95
C ALA A 172 -12.18 -23.56 3.66
N TYR A 173 -12.26 -23.61 4.99
CA TYR A 173 -12.94 -22.60 5.79
C TYR A 173 -12.35 -21.21 5.58
N ARG A 174 -11.02 -21.08 5.68
CA ARG A 174 -10.32 -19.80 5.45
C ARG A 174 -10.52 -19.29 4.03
N GLU A 175 -10.44 -20.17 3.04
CA GLU A 175 -10.67 -19.82 1.63
C GLU A 175 -12.10 -19.34 1.38
N SER A 176 -13.11 -19.93 2.04
CA SER A 176 -14.50 -19.49 1.91
C SER A 176 -14.76 -18.08 2.44
N ARG A 177 -13.84 -17.53 3.24
CA ARG A 177 -14.02 -16.32 4.02
C ARG A 177 -12.84 -15.35 3.83
N PRO A 178 -12.78 -14.67 2.68
CA PRO A 178 -11.75 -13.65 2.43
C PRO A 178 -11.81 -12.50 3.46
N ASP A 179 -13.00 -12.25 4.04
CA ASP A 179 -13.26 -11.29 5.12
C ASP A 179 -12.53 -11.57 6.44
N PHE A 180 -11.90 -12.75 6.63
CA PHE A 180 -11.13 -13.02 7.86
C PHE A 180 -9.88 -12.14 7.99
N ALA A 181 -9.22 -11.80 6.88
CA ALA A 181 -8.07 -10.89 6.92
C ALA A 181 -8.51 -9.46 7.29
N PHE A 182 -9.68 -9.05 6.79
CA PHE A 182 -10.33 -7.78 7.07
C PHE A 182 -10.78 -7.65 8.53
N SER A 183 -11.50 -8.65 9.07
CA SER A 183 -12.03 -8.62 10.44
C SER A 183 -10.96 -8.77 11.54
N GLN A 184 -9.88 -9.53 11.32
CA GLN A 184 -8.81 -9.67 12.31
C GLN A 184 -8.08 -8.35 12.59
N ARG A 185 -7.98 -7.45 11.61
CA ARG A 185 -7.31 -6.16 11.80
C ARG A 185 -8.17 -5.17 12.60
N THR A 186 -9.50 -5.21 12.44
CA THR A 186 -10.45 -4.39 13.23
C THR A 186 -10.55 -4.79 14.71
N LEU A 187 -10.09 -6.00 15.07
CA LEU A 187 -10.20 -6.56 16.43
C LEU A 187 -8.89 -6.54 17.23
N ILE A 188 -7.78 -6.13 16.61
CA ILE A 188 -6.50 -5.95 17.29
C ILE A 188 -6.37 -4.44 17.56
N PRO A 189 -6.51 -3.96 18.82
CA PRO A 189 -5.96 -2.66 19.17
C PRO A 189 -4.48 -2.69 18.84
N SER A 190 -4.03 -1.75 18.03
CA SER A 190 -2.65 -1.58 17.62
C SER A 190 -1.72 -1.45 18.84
N GLU A 191 -1.11 -2.55 19.25
CA GLU A 191 0.15 -2.54 19.99
C GLU A 191 1.28 -2.87 19.01
N GLU A 192 2.27 -1.98 18.99
CA GLU A 192 3.56 -2.03 18.29
C GLU A 192 3.60 -1.74 16.78
N SER A 193 3.82 -0.47 16.44
CA SER A 193 5.10 -0.01 15.85
C SER A 193 5.21 1.52 15.80
N ASP A 194 5.54 2.15 16.94
CA ASP A 194 6.19 3.45 16.91
C ASP A 194 7.67 3.22 16.59
N GLN A 195 8.00 3.20 15.29
CA GLN A 195 9.32 3.63 14.82
C GLN A 195 9.34 3.78 13.30
N ALA A 196 9.69 5.00 12.89
CA ALA A 196 10.05 5.44 11.54
C ALA A 196 8.92 5.54 10.50
N SER A 197 8.26 6.70 10.47
CA SER A 197 8.16 7.43 9.21
C SER A 197 8.30 8.94 9.47
N SER A 198 9.47 9.46 9.09
CA SER A 198 9.59 10.83 8.65
C SER A 198 8.81 10.91 7.33
N SER A 199 7.63 11.49 7.36
CA SER A 199 6.96 11.99 6.16
C SER A 199 6.87 13.50 6.28
N GLU A 200 7.40 14.13 5.25
CA GLU A 200 7.40 15.56 5.00
C GLU A 200 5.96 16.04 4.89
N GLU A 201 5.46 16.72 5.92
CA GLU A 201 4.39 17.69 5.74
C GLU A 201 4.98 18.96 5.11
N ALA A 202 5.04 18.93 3.79
CA ALA A 202 5.15 20.13 2.98
C ALA A 202 3.88 20.97 3.17
N THR A 203 3.94 21.96 4.07
CA THR A 203 3.36 23.31 3.91
C THR A 203 3.59 24.18 5.17
N SER A 204 4.85 24.40 5.53
CA SER A 204 5.23 25.73 6.05
C SER A 204 6.68 26.02 5.69
N ALA A 205 6.89 27.01 4.83
CA ALA A 205 8.22 27.40 4.42
C ALA A 205 9.02 27.95 5.62
N HIS A 206 10.01 27.16 6.07
CA HIS A 206 11.28 27.63 6.64
C HIS A 206 11.21 28.40 7.98
N ALA A 207 10.60 27.81 9.01
CA ALA A 207 10.83 28.27 10.39
C ALA A 207 12.00 27.49 11.02
N ILE A 208 13.02 28.20 11.52
CA ILE A 208 14.08 27.57 12.32
C ILE A 208 13.51 27.26 13.71
N GLN A 209 13.54 25.99 14.10
CA GLN A 209 13.05 25.55 15.41
C GLN A 209 13.90 26.15 16.54
N ALA A 210 13.24 26.59 17.61
CA ALA A 210 13.92 27.09 18.81
C ALA A 210 14.52 25.90 19.59
N SER A 211 15.85 25.82 19.65
CA SER A 211 16.55 24.76 20.38
C SER A 211 17.41 25.29 21.51
N SER A 212 18.01 26.47 21.33
CA SER A 212 18.81 27.13 22.35
C SER A 212 17.90 27.71 23.46
N PRO A 213 18.41 27.84 24.70
CA PRO A 213 17.65 28.48 25.79
C PRO A 213 17.18 29.90 25.44
N ILE A 214 18.03 30.66 24.73
CA ILE A 214 17.72 32.03 24.26
C ILE A 214 16.63 31.98 23.20
N ALA A 215 16.70 31.06 22.24
CA ALA A 215 15.70 30.89 21.19
C ALA A 215 14.33 30.51 21.78
N ILE A 216 14.29 29.60 22.75
CA ILE A 216 13.05 29.19 23.44
C ILE A 216 12.44 30.36 24.20
N GLU A 217 13.27 31.09 24.95
CA GLU A 217 12.82 32.27 25.69
C GLU A 217 12.24 33.35 24.75
N LEU A 218 12.92 33.65 23.65
CA LEU A 218 12.47 34.63 22.66
C LEU A 218 11.24 34.15 21.89
N LYS A 219 11.16 32.86 21.55
CA LYS A 219 9.97 32.26 20.94
C LYS A 219 8.75 32.45 21.84
N ASN A 220 8.86 32.06 23.12
CA ASN A 220 7.77 32.21 24.08
C ASN A 220 7.35 33.67 24.24
N ALA A 221 8.31 34.62 24.19
CA ALA A 221 8.00 36.05 24.24
C ALA A 221 7.27 36.56 22.98
N VAL A 222 7.63 36.05 21.79
CA VAL A 222 6.96 36.39 20.53
C VAL A 222 5.53 35.82 20.50
N GLU A 223 5.34 34.60 20.99
CA GLU A 223 4.04 33.91 20.98
C GLU A 223 3.07 34.44 22.06
N SER A 224 3.59 34.82 23.24
CA SER A 224 2.77 35.36 24.33
C SER A 224 2.39 36.83 24.17
N GLY A 225 3.16 37.62 23.41
CA GLY A 225 2.92 39.05 23.17
C GLY A 225 3.17 39.97 24.38
N GLU A 226 2.84 39.53 25.60
CA GLU A 226 2.83 40.36 26.82
C GLU A 226 4.22 40.62 27.43
N SER A 227 5.30 39.99 26.95
CA SER A 227 6.64 40.12 27.53
C SER A 227 7.73 40.57 26.55
N CYS A 228 7.38 40.80 25.28
CA CYS A 228 8.38 41.02 24.24
C CYS A 228 9.21 42.30 24.48
N ASN A 229 8.57 43.38 24.98
CA ASN A 229 9.28 44.64 25.22
C ASN A 229 10.28 44.55 26.39
N ASP A 230 9.97 43.76 27.42
CA ASP A 230 10.89 43.53 28.56
C ASP A 230 12.19 42.84 28.12
N LYS A 231 12.12 42.08 27.02
CA LYS A 231 13.27 41.39 26.43
C LYS A 231 14.06 42.24 25.42
N ASN A 232 13.75 43.53 25.23
CA ASN A 232 14.43 44.38 24.24
C ASN A 232 15.97 44.39 24.39
N LYS A 233 16.49 44.39 25.62
CA LYS A 233 17.96 44.28 25.86
C LYS A 233 18.53 42.95 25.40
N LEU A 234 17.80 41.85 25.61
CA LEU A 234 18.20 40.51 25.16
C LEU A 234 18.20 40.45 23.64
N VAL A 235 17.10 40.89 23.00
CA VAL A 235 16.96 40.96 21.54
C VAL A 235 18.11 41.76 20.92
N GLN A 236 18.42 42.95 21.45
CA GLN A 236 19.53 43.77 20.93
C GLN A 236 20.90 43.08 21.04
N ARG A 237 21.15 42.30 22.11
CA ARG A 237 22.41 41.57 22.26
C ARG A 237 22.49 40.37 21.32
N THR A 238 21.37 39.69 21.08
CA THR A 238 21.31 38.50 20.21
C THR A 238 21.30 38.85 18.73
N LEU A 239 20.84 40.03 18.33
CA LEU A 239 20.88 40.52 16.94
C LEU A 239 22.31 40.83 16.47
N THR A 240 23.04 39.78 16.09
CA THR A 240 24.40 39.81 15.57
C THR A 240 24.55 38.80 14.43
N ALA A 241 25.41 39.11 13.45
CA ALA A 241 25.62 38.22 12.30
C ALA A 241 26.43 36.95 12.62
N GLN A 242 27.09 36.90 13.79
CA GLN A 242 27.94 35.79 14.22
C GLN A 242 27.23 34.83 15.18
N GLY A 243 26.01 35.15 15.61
CA GLY A 243 25.24 34.32 16.53
C GLY A 243 24.77 33.01 15.91
N ASP A 244 24.31 32.11 16.76
CA ASP A 244 23.68 30.85 16.37
C ASP A 244 22.35 31.08 15.64
N ALA A 245 22.07 30.24 14.65
CA ALA A 245 21.01 30.51 13.67
C ALA A 245 19.61 30.58 14.29
N ASP A 246 19.30 29.74 15.29
CA ASP A 246 18.01 29.72 15.95
C ASP A 246 17.83 30.90 16.92
N SER A 247 18.83 31.23 17.75
CA SER A 247 18.72 32.43 18.61
C SER A 247 18.60 33.70 17.79
N VAL A 248 19.40 33.85 16.72
CA VAL A 248 19.35 35.05 15.86
C VAL A 248 18.01 35.10 15.12
N TYR A 249 17.50 33.97 14.61
CA TYR A 249 16.19 33.91 13.95
C TYR A 249 15.07 34.38 14.88
N TRP A 250 15.00 33.86 16.11
CA TRP A 250 13.97 34.26 17.06
C TRP A 250 14.17 35.67 17.60
N ALA A 251 15.40 36.15 17.71
CA ALA A 251 15.69 37.56 18.00
C ALA A 251 15.18 38.47 16.89
N ILE A 252 15.35 38.11 15.61
CA ILE A 252 14.77 38.85 14.48
C ILE A 252 13.25 38.90 14.60
N LYS A 253 12.59 37.76 14.86
CA LYS A 253 11.12 37.74 15.03
C LYS A 253 10.67 38.64 16.19
N ALA A 254 11.40 38.63 17.30
CA ALA A 254 11.14 39.50 18.46
C ALA A 254 11.33 41.00 18.17
N VAL A 255 12.04 41.40 17.11
CA VAL A 255 12.05 42.81 16.65
C VAL A 255 10.65 43.31 16.33
N GLY A 256 9.74 42.42 15.90
CA GLY A 256 8.36 42.80 15.54
C GLY A 256 7.57 43.37 16.71
N CYS A 257 7.82 42.86 17.92
CA CYS A 257 7.08 43.18 19.13
C CYS A 257 7.88 43.98 20.17
N THR A 258 9.12 44.39 19.87
CA THR A 258 9.94 45.25 20.74
C THR A 258 9.88 46.72 20.33
N GLU A 259 10.05 47.63 21.29
CA GLU A 259 10.28 49.05 21.05
C GLU A 259 11.74 49.32 20.71
N MET A 260 12.14 48.94 19.49
CA MET A 260 13.48 49.20 18.95
C MET A 260 13.46 50.43 18.02
N LYS A 261 14.40 51.35 18.20
CA LYS A 261 14.57 52.49 17.28
C LYS A 261 15.21 52.02 15.97
N SER A 262 14.78 52.61 14.84
CA SER A 262 15.30 52.28 13.50
C SER A 262 16.81 52.44 13.38
N VAL A 263 17.39 53.48 14.02
CA VAL A 263 18.83 53.73 14.06
C VAL A 263 19.65 52.64 14.75
N VAL A 264 19.02 51.76 15.53
CA VAL A 264 19.67 50.61 16.18
C VAL A 264 19.34 49.32 15.43
N GLY A 265 18.05 49.12 15.13
CA GLY A 265 17.58 47.87 14.55
C GLY A 265 17.95 47.66 13.09
N LEU A 266 17.81 48.70 12.24
CA LEU A 266 18.11 48.56 10.80
C LEU A 266 19.58 48.23 10.52
N PRO A 267 20.58 48.88 11.14
CA PRO A 267 21.98 48.51 10.94
C PRO A 267 22.28 47.06 11.36
N LYS A 268 21.69 46.58 12.45
CA LYS A 268 21.85 45.19 12.92
C LYS A 268 21.23 44.18 11.94
N LEU A 269 20.01 44.45 11.47
CA LEU A 269 19.37 43.59 10.47
C LEU A 269 20.12 43.60 9.14
N ALA A 270 20.66 44.75 8.72
CA ALA A 270 21.48 44.87 7.52
C ALA A 270 22.80 44.10 7.65
N ASP A 271 23.44 44.12 8.81
CA ASP A 271 24.65 43.34 9.08
C ASP A 271 24.37 41.82 9.01
N ILE A 272 23.27 41.36 9.64
CA ILE A 272 22.83 39.96 9.57
C ILE A 272 22.53 39.55 8.12
N MET A 273 21.78 40.36 7.37
CA MET A 273 21.48 40.14 5.96
C MET A 273 22.75 39.94 5.11
N LEU A 274 23.82 40.69 5.40
CA LEU A 274 25.04 40.65 4.61
C LEU A 274 25.98 39.50 4.99
N LYS A 275 26.06 39.13 6.27
CA LYS A 275 27.16 38.30 6.79
C LYS A 275 26.74 36.96 7.39
N HIS A 276 25.48 36.80 7.79
CA HIS A 276 25.07 35.58 8.51
C HIS A 276 25.16 34.36 7.57
N PRO A 277 25.69 33.20 8.00
CA PRO A 277 25.90 32.05 7.12
C PRO A 277 24.59 31.38 6.68
N ASN A 278 23.57 31.38 7.52
CA ASN A 278 22.27 30.76 7.23
C ASN A 278 21.38 31.69 6.37
N SER A 279 20.95 31.21 5.20
CA SER A 279 20.12 31.96 4.24
C SER A 279 18.72 32.33 4.76
N VAL A 280 18.11 31.49 5.58
CA VAL A 280 16.78 31.72 6.17
C VAL A 280 16.86 32.85 7.19
N VAL A 281 17.92 32.89 8.01
CA VAL A 281 18.16 34.00 8.95
C VAL A 281 18.36 35.32 8.21
N ARG A 282 19.13 35.31 7.11
CA ARG A 282 19.33 36.49 6.26
C ARG A 282 17.99 36.98 5.67
N ALA A 283 17.17 36.07 5.15
CA ALA A 283 15.84 36.38 4.61
C ALA A 283 14.88 36.91 5.68
N ALA A 284 14.89 36.31 6.88
CA ALA A 284 14.11 36.78 8.02
C ALA A 284 14.53 38.21 8.40
N ALA A 285 15.83 38.50 8.43
CA ALA A 285 16.34 39.82 8.74
C ALA A 285 15.83 40.87 7.74
N ILE A 286 15.86 40.55 6.44
CA ILE A 286 15.30 41.41 5.38
C ILE A 286 13.81 41.68 5.61
N SER A 287 13.00 40.63 5.74
CA SER A 287 11.56 40.74 5.93
C SER A 287 11.20 41.59 7.15
N GLN A 288 12.00 41.51 8.21
CA GLN A 288 11.79 42.25 9.44
C GLN A 288 12.09 43.75 9.34
N MET A 289 12.86 44.20 8.34
CA MET A 289 13.23 45.61 8.17
C MET A 289 12.00 46.52 8.04
N MET A 290 10.90 46.02 7.48
CA MET A 290 9.65 46.77 7.30
C MET A 290 9.01 47.24 8.62
N LYS A 291 9.37 46.62 9.76
CA LYS A 291 8.96 47.10 11.10
C LYS A 291 9.37 48.55 11.34
N PHE A 292 10.46 49.00 10.72
CA PHE A 292 10.99 50.36 10.89
C PHE A 292 10.41 51.37 9.89
N GLY A 293 9.43 50.97 9.08
CA GLY A 293 8.74 51.83 8.12
C GLY A 293 9.46 51.99 6.79
N ALA A 294 8.70 52.09 5.71
CA ALA A 294 9.20 52.13 4.33
C ALA A 294 10.23 53.25 4.09
N ALA A 295 10.03 54.44 4.67
CA ALA A 295 10.94 55.57 4.50
C ALA A 295 12.36 55.28 5.01
N ASN A 296 12.50 54.58 6.15
CA ASN A 296 13.80 54.22 6.70
C ASN A 296 14.44 53.07 5.91
N VAL A 297 13.66 52.08 5.48
CA VAL A 297 14.16 50.97 4.66
C VAL A 297 14.61 51.44 3.28
N LYS A 298 13.93 52.44 2.71
CA LYS A 298 14.29 53.04 1.42
C LYS A 298 15.72 53.60 1.41
N GLN A 299 16.22 54.13 2.53
CA GLN A 299 17.59 54.62 2.66
C GLN A 299 18.65 53.54 2.43
N ILE A 300 18.33 52.27 2.69
CA ILE A 300 19.21 51.12 2.45
C ILE A 300 18.75 50.27 1.25
N GLY A 301 17.81 50.77 0.44
CA GLY A 301 17.24 50.03 -0.70
C GLY A 301 18.30 49.58 -1.72
N TYR A 302 19.38 50.35 -1.88
CA TYR A 302 20.51 49.99 -2.74
C TYR A 302 21.25 48.72 -2.28
N LEU A 303 21.23 48.39 -0.99
CA LEU A 303 21.78 47.13 -0.47
C LEU A 303 20.87 45.96 -0.80
N LEU A 304 19.55 46.14 -0.63
CA LEU A 304 18.53 45.12 -0.92
C LEU A 304 18.53 44.73 -2.39
N VAL A 305 18.53 45.71 -3.30
CA VAL A 305 18.54 45.43 -4.75
C VAL A 305 19.79 44.67 -5.19
N LYS A 306 20.93 44.91 -4.53
CA LYS A 306 22.19 44.20 -4.79
C LYS A 306 22.16 42.74 -4.34
N ARG A 307 21.13 42.33 -3.58
CA ARG A 307 20.90 40.92 -3.20
C ARG A 307 20.00 40.17 -4.19
N ILE A 308 19.41 40.86 -5.16
CA ILE A 308 18.62 40.25 -6.24
C ILE A 308 19.60 39.87 -7.37
N THR A 309 20.33 38.78 -7.16
CA THR A 309 21.36 38.24 -8.08
C THR A 309 21.47 36.74 -7.90
N ASP A 310 21.85 36.03 -8.96
CA ASP A 310 22.20 34.60 -9.02
C ASP A 310 23.15 34.10 -7.90
N LYS A 311 24.08 34.94 -7.44
CA LYS A 311 25.04 34.66 -6.36
C LYS A 311 24.40 34.50 -4.99
N GLU A 312 23.17 34.98 -4.81
CA GLU A 312 22.46 34.90 -3.53
C GLU A 312 21.58 33.63 -3.44
N PRO A 313 21.28 33.14 -2.23
CA PRO A 313 20.35 32.03 -2.06
C PRO A 313 18.90 32.49 -2.29
N LEU A 314 18.04 31.58 -2.74
CA LEU A 314 16.65 31.88 -3.12
C LEU A 314 15.85 32.61 -2.04
N PRO A 315 15.90 32.22 -0.74
CA PRO A 315 15.16 32.94 0.31
C PRO A 315 15.57 34.42 0.43
N VAL A 316 16.83 34.74 0.16
CA VAL A 316 17.35 36.12 0.24
C VAL A 316 16.90 36.93 -0.97
N ILE A 317 16.90 36.34 -2.17
CA ILE A 317 16.40 36.98 -3.40
C ILE A 317 14.90 37.28 -3.25
N GLU A 318 14.12 36.31 -2.77
CA GLU A 318 12.69 36.44 -2.54
C GLU A 318 12.38 37.52 -1.52
N ALA A 319 12.97 37.43 -0.31
CA ALA A 319 12.75 38.42 0.75
C ALA A 319 13.16 39.84 0.31
N SER A 320 14.30 39.99 -0.38
CA SER A 320 14.76 41.28 -0.90
C SER A 320 13.78 41.85 -1.91
N SER A 321 13.29 41.02 -2.83
CA SER A 321 12.30 41.42 -3.82
C SER A 321 11.00 41.86 -3.15
N LEU A 322 10.41 41.04 -2.28
CA LEU A 322 9.14 41.32 -1.62
C LEU A 322 9.19 42.56 -0.72
N VAL A 323 10.30 42.80 -0.02
CA VAL A 323 10.48 44.02 0.78
C VAL A 323 10.59 45.24 -0.13
N MET A 324 11.41 45.17 -1.18
CA MET A 324 11.57 46.29 -2.13
C MET A 324 10.27 46.66 -2.83
N LEU A 325 9.44 45.68 -3.19
CA LEU A 325 8.13 45.92 -3.80
C LEU A 325 7.19 46.72 -2.91
N LYS A 326 7.44 46.82 -1.59
CA LYS A 326 6.66 47.62 -0.64
C LYS A 326 7.19 49.05 -0.45
N LEU A 327 8.30 49.43 -1.08
CA LEU A 327 8.99 50.71 -0.85
C LEU A 327 8.58 51.83 -1.80
N GLY A 328 8.07 51.50 -2.99
CA GLY A 328 7.61 52.47 -3.99
C GLY A 328 7.78 52.01 -5.43
N GLU A 329 7.35 52.85 -6.38
CA GLU A 329 7.39 52.54 -7.82
C GLU A 329 8.82 52.48 -8.40
N GLU A 330 9.74 53.30 -7.88
CA GLU A 330 11.14 53.29 -8.31
C GLU A 330 11.82 51.95 -7.93
N GLU A 331 11.63 51.50 -6.69
CA GLU A 331 12.12 50.19 -6.23
C GLU A 331 11.49 49.04 -6.99
N ARG A 332 10.19 49.10 -7.30
CA ARG A 332 9.52 48.12 -8.17
C ARG A 332 10.17 48.03 -9.54
N ALA A 333 10.54 49.15 -10.15
CA ALA A 333 11.23 49.17 -11.44
C ALA A 333 12.63 48.52 -11.35
N TRP A 334 13.38 48.78 -10.27
CA TRP A 334 14.68 48.13 -10.05
C TRP A 334 14.56 46.63 -9.85
N VAL A 335 13.60 46.17 -9.05
CA VAL A 335 13.31 44.74 -8.84
C VAL A 335 12.92 44.09 -10.17
N SER A 336 11.99 44.70 -10.91
CA SER A 336 11.56 44.20 -12.22
C SER A 336 12.73 44.01 -13.18
N LYS A 337 13.63 45.01 -13.27
CA LYS A 337 14.83 44.91 -14.11
C LYS A 337 15.77 43.79 -13.65
N ARG A 338 16.01 43.65 -12.34
CA ARG A 338 16.89 42.61 -11.79
C ARG A 338 16.33 41.21 -12.01
N LEU A 339 15.05 41.00 -11.73
CA LEU A 339 14.40 39.70 -11.92
C LEU A 339 14.32 39.30 -13.39
N THR A 340 14.12 40.25 -14.31
CA THR A 340 14.14 39.97 -15.76
C THR A 340 15.50 39.41 -16.19
N ASN A 341 16.59 39.95 -15.66
CA ASN A 341 17.95 39.46 -15.91
C ASN A 341 18.29 38.13 -15.21
N LEU A 342 17.35 37.55 -14.45
CA LEU A 342 17.53 36.28 -13.74
C LEU A 342 16.66 35.16 -14.34
N LEU A 343 15.90 35.45 -15.40
CA LEU A 343 15.05 34.49 -16.10
C LEU A 343 15.87 33.42 -16.85
N ASP A 344 17.03 33.81 -17.38
CA ASP A 344 17.97 32.94 -18.10
C ASP A 344 18.85 32.07 -17.17
N THR A 345 18.72 32.25 -15.85
CA THR A 345 19.60 31.60 -14.88
C THR A 345 18.89 30.41 -14.23
N PRO A 346 19.37 29.16 -14.38
CA PRO A 346 18.65 27.95 -13.95
C PRO A 346 18.22 27.92 -12.48
N LYS A 347 19.06 28.45 -11.59
CA LYS A 347 18.78 28.49 -10.16
C LYS A 347 17.62 29.43 -9.83
N THR A 348 17.49 30.55 -10.54
CA THR A 348 16.62 31.68 -10.15
C THR A 348 15.41 31.87 -11.06
N SER A 349 15.42 31.28 -12.25
CA SER A 349 14.42 31.41 -13.31
C SER A 349 12.98 31.23 -12.81
N ALA A 350 12.72 30.13 -12.09
CA ALA A 350 11.41 29.80 -11.55
C ALA A 350 10.93 30.85 -10.53
N LEU A 351 11.78 31.21 -9.55
CA LEU A 351 11.46 32.24 -8.55
C LEU A 351 11.23 33.61 -9.19
N ALA A 352 12.10 34.00 -10.12
CA ALA A 352 12.03 35.28 -10.81
C ALA A 352 10.74 35.39 -11.62
N SER A 353 10.40 34.35 -12.39
CA SER A 353 9.14 34.30 -13.17
C SER A 353 7.92 34.42 -12.24
N LYS A 354 7.90 33.69 -11.12
CA LYS A 354 6.81 33.74 -10.14
C LYS A 354 6.58 35.15 -9.62
N ILE A 355 7.63 35.83 -9.14
CA ILE A 355 7.51 37.20 -8.59
C ILE A 355 7.13 38.21 -9.69
N LEU A 356 7.67 38.05 -10.90
CA LEU A 356 7.35 38.92 -12.04
C LEU A 356 5.86 38.84 -12.40
N VAL A 357 5.27 37.65 -12.40
CA VAL A 357 3.83 37.48 -12.68
C VAL A 357 2.98 37.89 -11.47
N SER A 358 3.21 37.31 -10.29
CA SER A 358 2.29 37.45 -9.15
C SER A 358 2.31 38.85 -8.53
N GLU A 359 3.49 39.45 -8.39
CA GLU A 359 3.66 40.69 -7.65
C GLU A 359 3.77 41.92 -8.55
N LEU A 360 4.39 41.75 -9.73
CA LEU A 360 4.71 42.86 -10.63
C LEU A 360 3.77 42.95 -11.84
N LYS A 361 2.87 41.97 -12.05
CA LYS A 361 1.95 41.92 -13.20
C LYS A 361 2.68 42.08 -14.54
N LYS A 362 3.83 41.41 -14.65
CA LYS A 362 4.70 41.38 -15.84
C LYS A 362 4.58 40.05 -16.57
N GLU A 363 3.37 39.50 -16.69
CA GLU A 363 3.15 38.27 -17.46
C GLU A 363 3.66 38.36 -18.90
N ASP A 364 3.58 39.53 -19.55
CA ASP A 364 4.07 39.71 -20.93
C ASP A 364 5.57 39.41 -21.07
N VAL A 365 6.38 39.79 -20.07
CA VAL A 365 7.84 39.58 -20.10
C VAL A 365 8.16 38.09 -19.98
N VAL A 366 7.48 37.41 -19.05
CA VAL A 366 7.66 35.97 -18.84
C VAL A 366 7.10 35.19 -20.02
N ASN A 367 5.93 35.58 -20.54
CA ASN A 367 5.29 34.92 -21.67
C ASN A 367 6.14 35.05 -22.94
N ASN A 368 6.71 36.22 -23.21
CA ASN A 368 7.63 36.41 -24.33
C ASN A 368 8.89 35.53 -24.18
N PHE A 369 9.46 35.46 -22.97
CA PHE A 369 10.60 34.58 -22.71
C PHE A 369 10.25 33.11 -22.95
N VAL A 370 9.12 32.64 -22.40
CA VAL A 370 8.64 31.26 -22.57
C VAL A 370 8.34 30.96 -24.04
N ALA A 371 7.58 31.80 -24.73
CA ALA A 371 7.20 31.60 -26.13
C ALA A 371 8.41 31.58 -27.07
N THR A 372 9.44 32.37 -26.79
CA THR A 372 10.68 32.41 -27.60
C THR A 372 11.56 31.18 -27.37
N ASN A 373 11.55 30.62 -26.16
CA ASN A 373 12.46 29.54 -25.76
C ASN A 373 11.80 28.14 -25.73
N LEU A 374 10.49 28.03 -25.90
CA LEU A 374 9.81 26.76 -26.19
C LEU A 374 10.04 26.34 -27.65
N SER A 375 11.31 26.15 -28.02
CA SER A 375 11.74 25.61 -29.30
C SER A 375 12.77 24.50 -29.10
N VAL A 376 12.90 23.61 -30.09
CA VAL A 376 13.84 22.48 -30.02
C VAL A 376 15.30 22.96 -29.94
N GLU A 377 15.62 24.10 -30.55
CA GLU A 377 16.98 24.63 -30.65
C GLU A 377 17.41 25.50 -29.46
N SER A 378 16.48 25.88 -28.57
CA SER A 378 16.77 26.77 -27.45
C SER A 378 17.55 26.06 -26.33
N SER A 379 18.68 26.64 -25.92
CA SER A 379 19.44 26.22 -24.73
C SER A 379 18.68 26.44 -23.41
N GLU A 380 17.70 27.35 -23.42
CA GLU A 380 16.89 27.78 -22.29
C GLU A 380 15.53 27.06 -22.24
N LYS A 381 15.30 26.08 -23.12
CA LYS A 381 14.05 25.32 -23.22
C LYS A 381 13.58 24.76 -21.87
N ASP A 382 14.46 24.09 -21.11
CA ASP A 382 14.10 23.52 -19.81
C ASP A 382 13.70 24.61 -18.80
N LEU A 383 14.25 25.82 -18.91
CA LEU A 383 13.86 26.97 -18.10
C LEU A 383 12.46 27.45 -18.49
N ALA A 384 12.20 27.60 -19.79
CA ALA A 384 10.90 27.99 -20.31
C ALA A 384 9.79 27.04 -19.85
N ILE A 385 10.03 25.73 -19.92
CA ILE A 385 9.11 24.69 -19.44
C ILE A 385 8.79 24.90 -17.96
N SER A 386 9.82 25.10 -17.11
CA SER A 386 9.63 25.31 -15.66
C SER A 386 8.81 26.57 -15.31
N MET A 387 8.73 27.54 -16.22
CA MET A 387 7.97 28.78 -16.04
C MET A 387 6.51 28.70 -16.52
N VAL A 388 6.10 27.67 -17.25
CA VAL A 388 4.72 27.58 -17.80
C VAL A 388 3.66 27.75 -16.72
N CYS A 389 3.87 27.13 -15.55
CA CYS A 389 2.96 27.23 -14.41
C CYS A 389 2.92 28.61 -13.74
N SER A 390 3.96 29.44 -13.89
CA SER A 390 3.96 30.79 -13.30
C SER A 390 3.10 31.77 -14.11
N LEU A 391 2.81 31.48 -15.38
CA LEU A 391 1.90 32.26 -16.21
C LEU A 391 0.45 32.11 -15.73
N PRO A 392 -0.39 33.16 -15.87
CA PRO A 392 -1.83 33.04 -15.62
C PRO A 392 -2.48 32.13 -16.66
N GLU A 393 -3.58 31.46 -16.30
CA GLU A 393 -4.28 30.50 -17.18
C GLU A 393 -4.62 31.07 -18.57
N LYS A 394 -5.02 32.35 -18.63
CA LYS A 394 -5.33 33.07 -19.88
C LYS A 394 -4.13 33.31 -20.80
N ALA A 395 -2.91 33.18 -20.31
CA ALA A 395 -1.68 33.35 -21.08
C ALA A 395 -1.05 32.03 -21.49
N ARG A 396 -1.56 30.88 -21.02
CA ARG A 396 -1.04 29.54 -21.31
C ARG A 396 -1.57 29.02 -22.65
N HIS A 397 -1.48 29.85 -23.69
CA HIS A 397 -1.91 29.52 -25.05
C HIS A 397 -0.67 29.30 -25.91
N PHE A 398 -0.31 28.04 -26.08
CA PHE A 398 0.83 27.61 -26.90
C PHE A 398 0.33 26.90 -28.17
N ASN A 399 1.10 27.02 -29.24
CA ASN A 399 0.81 26.30 -30.48
C ASN A 399 1.21 24.80 -30.35
N GLU A 400 0.83 23.99 -31.33
CA GLU A 400 1.11 22.54 -31.30
C GLU A 400 2.62 22.24 -31.26
N GLU A 401 3.46 23.03 -31.94
CA GLU A 401 4.92 22.85 -31.94
C GLU A 401 5.52 23.06 -30.55
N GLN A 402 5.11 24.12 -29.85
CA GLN A 402 5.54 24.42 -28.48
C GLN A 402 5.07 23.34 -27.50
N ILE A 403 3.85 22.83 -27.66
CA ILE A 403 3.34 21.71 -26.85
C ILE A 403 4.18 20.45 -27.11
N ASN A 404 4.49 20.15 -28.38
CA ASN A 404 5.36 19.03 -28.74
C ASN A 404 6.75 19.15 -28.11
N VAL A 405 7.30 20.37 -28.01
CA VAL A 405 8.57 20.63 -27.31
C VAL A 405 8.49 20.28 -25.82
N ILE A 406 7.38 20.59 -25.16
CA ILE A 406 7.15 20.22 -23.74
C ILE A 406 7.03 18.70 -23.61
N VAL A 407 6.22 18.05 -24.46
CA VAL A 407 6.01 16.60 -24.45
C VAL A 407 7.31 15.83 -24.72
N ALA A 408 8.11 16.26 -25.71
CA ALA A 408 9.42 15.69 -26.01
C ALA A 408 10.44 15.89 -24.87
N SER A 409 10.14 16.76 -23.90
CA SER A 409 10.97 17.02 -22.73
C SER A 409 10.62 16.23 -21.49
N ILE A 410 9.60 15.35 -21.55
CA ILE A 410 9.29 14.42 -20.46
C ILE A 410 10.48 13.48 -20.26
N LYS A 411 11.06 13.50 -19.05
CA LYS A 411 12.23 12.70 -18.68
C LYS A 411 11.85 11.49 -17.84
N THR A 412 11.05 11.70 -16.79
CA THR A 412 10.70 10.65 -15.83
C THR A 412 9.24 10.22 -15.92
N GLY A 413 8.37 11.12 -16.39
CA GLY A 413 6.91 10.94 -16.34
C GLY A 413 6.33 11.10 -14.94
N GLU A 414 7.13 11.50 -13.94
CA GLU A 414 6.71 11.71 -12.57
C GLU A 414 6.07 13.09 -12.39
N ALA A 415 5.22 13.24 -11.37
CA ALA A 415 4.56 14.53 -11.08
C ALA A 415 5.57 15.66 -10.77
N ASP A 416 6.80 15.35 -10.36
CA ASP A 416 7.82 16.36 -10.07
C ASP A 416 8.58 16.86 -11.30
N ASP A 417 8.51 16.12 -12.43
CA ASP A 417 9.12 16.45 -13.71
C ASP A 417 8.60 17.82 -14.22
N PRO A 418 9.47 18.80 -14.52
CA PRO A 418 9.06 20.10 -15.02
C PRO A 418 8.15 20.04 -16.26
N ALA A 419 8.35 19.07 -17.15
CA ALA A 419 7.53 18.91 -18.35
C ALA A 419 6.12 18.40 -18.00
N VAL A 420 6.01 17.46 -17.07
CA VAL A 420 4.73 16.92 -16.59
C VAL A 420 3.95 18.01 -15.86
N LYS A 421 4.59 18.77 -14.97
CA LYS A 421 3.99 19.94 -14.32
C LYS A 421 3.52 20.99 -15.32
N ALA A 422 4.32 21.26 -16.36
CA ALA A 422 3.93 22.20 -17.41
C ALA A 422 2.64 21.71 -18.10
N LEU A 423 2.56 20.44 -18.49
CA LEU A 423 1.37 19.84 -19.10
C LEU A 423 0.16 19.87 -18.18
N GLU A 424 0.32 19.55 -16.89
CA GLU A 424 -0.72 19.71 -15.87
C GLU A 424 -1.25 21.15 -15.84
N CYS A 425 -0.35 22.14 -15.83
CA CYS A 425 -0.72 23.56 -15.85
C CYS A 425 -1.41 24.01 -17.15
N LEU A 426 -1.24 23.29 -18.26
CA LEU A 426 -2.02 23.49 -19.49
C LEU A 426 -3.43 22.87 -19.41
N GLY A 427 -3.72 22.07 -18.39
CA GLY A 427 -5.03 21.50 -18.14
C GLY A 427 -5.50 20.59 -19.30
N PRO A 428 -6.70 20.83 -19.88
CA PRO A 428 -7.23 19.98 -20.95
C PRO A 428 -6.30 19.83 -22.15
N VAL A 429 -5.53 20.88 -22.49
CA VAL A 429 -4.59 20.84 -23.62
C VAL A 429 -3.44 19.88 -23.33
N GLY A 430 -2.91 19.88 -22.11
CA GLY A 430 -1.86 18.94 -21.69
C GLY A 430 -2.38 17.51 -21.62
N LEU A 431 -3.59 17.30 -21.11
CA LEU A 431 -4.26 15.99 -21.11
C LEU A 431 -4.39 15.44 -22.53
N THR A 432 -4.89 16.24 -23.47
CA THR A 432 -5.03 15.83 -24.87
C THR A 432 -3.69 15.54 -25.53
N ALA A 433 -2.63 16.30 -25.20
CA ALA A 433 -1.29 16.03 -25.70
C ALA A 433 -0.78 14.66 -25.25
N LEU A 434 -0.93 14.32 -23.96
CA LEU A 434 -0.55 13.00 -23.44
C LEU A 434 -1.40 11.87 -24.02
N GLN A 435 -2.71 12.08 -24.18
CA GLN A 435 -3.59 11.12 -24.84
C GLN A 435 -3.12 10.80 -26.27
N LYS A 436 -2.74 11.82 -27.04
CA LYS A 436 -2.20 11.65 -28.39
C LYS A 436 -0.96 10.76 -28.36
N GLU A 437 -0.02 11.00 -27.45
CA GLU A 437 1.20 10.21 -27.33
C GLU A 437 0.95 8.77 -26.84
N ILE A 438 -0.04 8.56 -25.97
CA ILE A 438 -0.42 7.21 -25.52
C ILE A 438 -0.96 6.37 -26.69
N PHE A 439 -1.78 6.93 -27.58
CA PHE A 439 -2.38 6.16 -28.67
C PHE A 439 -1.55 6.16 -29.96
N ALA A 440 -0.84 7.25 -30.24
CA ALA A 440 -0.03 7.45 -31.44
C ALA A 440 1.23 8.26 -31.08
N PRO A 441 2.25 7.63 -30.46
CA PRO A 441 3.45 8.32 -30.00
C PRO A 441 4.21 8.96 -31.17
N GLN A 442 4.60 10.22 -31.01
CA GLN A 442 5.38 11.00 -31.97
C GLN A 442 6.58 11.68 -31.32
N GLN A 443 6.42 12.15 -30.09
CA GLN A 443 7.39 13.01 -29.40
C GLN A 443 8.07 12.32 -28.22
N THR A 444 7.39 11.36 -27.58
CA THR A 444 7.94 10.64 -26.42
C THR A 444 7.53 9.17 -26.42
N ASP A 445 8.18 8.38 -25.57
CA ASP A 445 7.84 6.99 -25.38
C ASP A 445 6.44 6.85 -24.79
N LYS A 446 5.68 5.89 -25.34
CA LYS A 446 4.30 5.63 -24.96
C LYS A 446 4.12 5.36 -23.46
N SER A 447 5.05 4.59 -22.87
CA SER A 447 5.05 4.29 -21.44
C SER A 447 5.32 5.53 -20.58
N LEU A 448 6.21 6.44 -21.01
CA LEU A 448 6.45 7.70 -20.31
C LEU A 448 5.24 8.63 -20.37
N ALA A 449 4.58 8.72 -21.53
CA ALA A 449 3.32 9.46 -21.67
C ALA A 449 2.22 8.88 -20.78
N ALA A 450 2.09 7.54 -20.72
CA ALA A 450 1.12 6.87 -19.86
C ALA A 450 1.40 7.11 -18.36
N ARG A 451 2.68 7.14 -17.97
CA ARG A 451 3.08 7.48 -16.60
C ARG A 451 2.70 8.91 -16.24
N ALA A 452 3.09 9.88 -17.07
CA ALA A 452 2.73 11.29 -16.87
C ALA A 452 1.22 11.49 -16.79
N PHE A 453 0.45 10.76 -17.60
CA PHE A 453 -1.01 10.77 -17.55
C PHE A 453 -1.57 10.25 -16.22
N ALA A 454 -0.98 9.21 -15.62
CA ALA A 454 -1.44 8.59 -14.37
C ALA A 454 -0.95 9.29 -13.09
N GLU A 455 0.16 10.02 -13.15
CA GLU A 455 0.72 10.76 -12.02
C GLU A 455 0.01 12.11 -11.78
N VAL A 456 -0.77 12.59 -12.75
CA VAL A 456 -1.47 13.88 -12.68
C VAL A 456 -2.95 13.69 -12.40
N GLU A 457 -3.47 14.45 -11.44
CA GLU A 457 -4.90 14.50 -11.14
C GLU A 457 -5.61 15.49 -12.08
N TRP A 458 -6.13 14.97 -13.20
CA TRP A 458 -6.84 15.81 -14.17
C TRP A 458 -8.27 16.12 -13.73
N LYS A 459 -8.69 17.37 -13.96
CA LYS A 459 -10.06 17.82 -13.68
C LYS A 459 -11.13 17.14 -14.54
N ASP A 460 -10.79 16.71 -15.75
CA ASP A 460 -11.72 16.03 -16.66
C ASP A 460 -11.75 14.51 -16.39
N SER A 461 -12.43 14.14 -15.31
CA SER A 461 -12.54 12.74 -14.85
C SER A 461 -13.14 11.79 -15.90
N LYS A 462 -14.03 12.29 -16.76
CA LYS A 462 -14.63 11.49 -17.82
C LYS A 462 -13.58 11.13 -18.89
N SER A 463 -12.82 12.12 -19.36
CA SER A 463 -11.76 11.92 -20.35
C SER A 463 -10.64 11.01 -19.82
N VAL A 464 -10.29 11.15 -18.53
CA VAL A 464 -9.36 10.23 -17.85
C VAL A 464 -9.90 8.81 -17.85
N LEU A 465 -11.13 8.60 -17.40
CA LEU A 465 -11.74 7.28 -17.34
C LEU A 465 -11.80 6.61 -18.71
N GLU A 466 -12.21 7.33 -19.75
CA GLU A 466 -12.28 6.83 -21.14
C GLU A 466 -10.88 6.44 -21.64
N THR A 467 -9.88 7.28 -21.42
CA THR A 467 -8.49 7.02 -21.81
C THR A 467 -7.92 5.81 -21.08
N ALA A 468 -8.01 5.80 -19.75
CA ALA A 468 -7.51 4.72 -18.91
C ALA A 468 -8.17 3.38 -19.29
N SER A 469 -9.49 3.37 -19.48
CA SER A 469 -10.25 2.17 -19.89
C SER A 469 -9.87 1.64 -21.27
N SER A 470 -9.34 2.50 -22.15
CA SER A 470 -8.85 2.10 -23.47
C SER A 470 -7.41 1.59 -23.38
N CYS A 471 -6.50 2.35 -22.75
CA CYS A 471 -5.08 2.04 -22.75
C CYS A 471 -4.65 0.92 -21.80
N VAL A 472 -5.53 0.46 -20.89
CA VAL A 472 -5.34 -0.82 -20.16
C VAL A 472 -5.30 -2.05 -21.07
N HIS A 473 -5.78 -1.93 -22.31
CA HIS A 473 -5.69 -2.99 -23.32
C HIS A 473 -4.46 -2.89 -24.22
N ASP A 474 -3.51 -2.02 -23.89
CA ASP A 474 -2.33 -1.84 -24.71
C ASP A 474 -1.41 -3.07 -24.74
N LYS A 475 -0.64 -3.23 -25.81
CA LYS A 475 0.31 -4.34 -25.97
C LYS A 475 1.53 -4.18 -25.07
N GLU A 476 1.95 -2.95 -24.79
CA GLU A 476 3.10 -2.66 -23.95
C GLU A 476 2.77 -2.77 -22.46
N ASN A 477 3.60 -3.48 -21.70
CA ASN A 477 3.34 -3.71 -20.28
C ASN A 477 3.38 -2.43 -19.44
N GLY A 478 4.35 -1.54 -19.68
CA GLY A 478 4.46 -0.27 -18.97
C GLY A 478 3.21 0.60 -19.14
N VAL A 479 2.67 0.66 -20.35
CA VAL A 479 1.42 1.40 -20.64
C VAL A 479 0.25 0.82 -19.85
N ARG A 480 0.08 -0.52 -19.87
CA ARG A 480 -0.99 -1.16 -19.09
C ARG A 480 -0.87 -0.89 -17.58
N GLU A 481 0.34 -0.90 -17.05
CA GLU A 481 0.60 -0.64 -15.63
C GLU A 481 0.14 0.77 -15.23
N TRP A 482 0.57 1.80 -15.96
CA TRP A 482 0.18 3.18 -15.66
C TRP A 482 -1.30 3.44 -15.93
N CYS A 483 -1.85 2.89 -17.02
CA CYS A 483 -3.28 3.01 -17.31
C CYS A 483 -4.15 2.29 -16.27
N SER A 484 -3.68 1.20 -15.68
CA SER A 484 -4.39 0.53 -14.59
C SER A 484 -4.42 1.38 -13.31
N GLN A 485 -3.33 2.11 -13.03
CA GLN A 485 -3.26 3.06 -11.91
C GLN A 485 -4.25 4.21 -12.13
N ALA A 486 -4.23 4.86 -13.30
CA ALA A 486 -5.17 5.91 -13.66
C ALA A 486 -6.64 5.44 -13.61
N LEU A 487 -6.89 4.18 -14.03
CA LEU A 487 -8.22 3.58 -13.94
C LEU A 487 -8.66 3.40 -12.48
N GLY A 488 -7.77 2.99 -11.58
CA GLY A 488 -8.06 2.87 -10.15
C GLY A 488 -8.30 4.22 -9.47
N GLN A 489 -7.44 5.20 -9.74
CA GLN A 489 -7.56 6.57 -9.21
C GLN A 489 -8.83 7.28 -9.68
N SER A 490 -9.43 6.83 -10.80
CA SER A 490 -10.73 7.33 -11.26
C SER A 490 -11.90 6.99 -10.32
N GLY A 491 -11.69 6.13 -9.31
CA GLY A 491 -12.63 5.89 -8.20
C GLY A 491 -13.86 5.06 -8.58
N ALA A 492 -15.00 5.33 -7.92
CA ALA A 492 -16.25 4.60 -8.09
C ALA A 492 -16.73 4.49 -9.55
N PRO A 493 -16.61 5.53 -10.42
CA PRO A 493 -16.94 5.44 -11.84
C PRO A 493 -16.21 4.33 -12.60
N ALA A 494 -15.00 3.94 -12.18
CA ALA A 494 -14.19 2.93 -12.86
C ALA A 494 -14.54 1.49 -12.46
N ILE A 495 -15.24 1.29 -11.34
CA ILE A 495 -15.52 -0.04 -10.78
C ILE A 495 -16.18 -0.98 -11.80
N PRO A 496 -17.18 -0.58 -12.61
CA PRO A 496 -17.74 -1.47 -13.63
C PRO A 496 -16.70 -1.97 -14.65
N ASN A 497 -15.76 -1.10 -15.06
CA ASN A 497 -14.71 -1.44 -16.02
C ASN A 497 -13.68 -2.37 -15.38
N ILE A 498 -13.24 -2.05 -14.15
CA ILE A 498 -12.31 -2.87 -13.38
C ILE A 498 -12.87 -4.28 -13.15
N LEU A 499 -14.13 -4.39 -12.74
CA LEU A 499 -14.78 -5.70 -12.54
C LEU A 499 -14.91 -6.47 -13.86
N LYS A 500 -15.18 -5.79 -14.98
CA LYS A 500 -15.20 -6.45 -16.31
C LYS A 500 -13.84 -7.06 -16.64
N LEU A 501 -12.75 -6.35 -16.37
CA LEU A 501 -11.38 -6.84 -16.60
C LEU A 501 -11.04 -8.04 -15.71
N LEU A 502 -11.47 -8.01 -14.43
CA LEU A 502 -11.30 -9.12 -13.49
C LEU A 502 -12.03 -10.41 -13.93
N LYS A 503 -13.04 -10.28 -14.80
CA LYS A 503 -13.90 -11.37 -15.31
C LYS A 503 -13.29 -12.04 -16.53
N SER A 504 -12.26 -11.44 -17.10
CA SER A 504 -11.57 -11.96 -18.26
C SER A 504 -10.92 -13.31 -17.97
N ASP A 505 -10.89 -14.19 -18.96
CA ASP A 505 -10.06 -15.41 -18.91
C ASP A 505 -8.58 -15.12 -19.22
N ASP A 506 -8.25 -13.91 -19.68
CA ASP A 506 -6.86 -13.45 -19.87
C ASP A 506 -6.25 -13.03 -18.53
N GLU A 507 -5.25 -13.79 -18.07
CA GLU A 507 -4.49 -13.51 -16.85
C GLU A 507 -3.86 -12.11 -16.83
N THR A 508 -3.49 -11.58 -18.00
CA THR A 508 -2.97 -10.21 -18.13
C THR A 508 -4.03 -9.20 -17.71
N MET A 509 -5.27 -9.37 -18.17
CA MET A 509 -6.38 -8.46 -17.86
C MET A 509 -6.83 -8.59 -16.39
N LYS A 510 -6.73 -9.78 -15.80
CA LYS A 510 -6.95 -9.96 -14.35
C LYS A 510 -5.89 -9.24 -13.51
N ALA A 511 -4.62 -9.32 -13.92
CA ALA A 511 -3.53 -8.61 -13.24
C ALA A 511 -3.74 -7.10 -13.31
N VAL A 512 -4.10 -6.57 -14.49
CA VAL A 512 -4.48 -5.17 -14.68
C VAL A 512 -5.64 -4.77 -13.77
N ALA A 513 -6.70 -5.58 -13.69
CA ALA A 513 -7.85 -5.31 -12.82
C ALA A 513 -7.46 -5.29 -11.34
N THR A 514 -6.65 -6.26 -10.91
CA THR A 514 -6.18 -6.36 -9.51
C THR A 514 -5.31 -5.17 -9.14
N ARG A 515 -4.45 -4.72 -10.06
CA ARG A 515 -3.65 -3.51 -9.89
C ARG A 515 -4.53 -2.27 -9.80
N ALA A 516 -5.47 -2.09 -10.73
CA ALA A 516 -6.42 -0.97 -10.69
C ALA A 516 -7.20 -0.92 -9.36
N LEU A 517 -7.68 -2.08 -8.90
CA LEU A 517 -8.34 -2.22 -7.59
C LEU A 517 -7.47 -1.72 -6.43
N SER A 518 -6.14 -1.92 -6.48
CA SER A 518 -5.25 -1.48 -5.40
C SER A 518 -5.09 0.03 -5.28
N PHE A 519 -5.42 0.78 -6.34
CA PHE A 519 -5.39 2.26 -6.41
C PHE A 519 -6.78 2.90 -6.24
N VAL A 520 -7.84 2.11 -6.02
CA VAL A 520 -9.16 2.65 -5.71
C VAL A 520 -9.13 3.17 -4.27
N ASP A 521 -9.30 4.48 -4.12
CA ASP A 521 -9.43 5.16 -2.82
C ASP A 521 -10.67 6.06 -2.78
N ASP A 522 -11.80 5.54 -3.26
CA ASP A 522 -13.08 6.24 -3.28
C ASP A 522 -14.09 5.54 -2.35
N PRO A 523 -14.51 6.19 -1.23
CA PRO A 523 -15.50 5.64 -0.31
C PRO A 523 -16.81 5.20 -0.99
N ALA A 524 -17.21 5.84 -2.09
CA ALA A 524 -18.43 5.50 -2.83
C ALA A 524 -18.32 4.12 -3.53
N ALA A 525 -17.11 3.58 -3.74
CA ALA A 525 -16.89 2.26 -4.31
C ALA A 525 -17.09 1.12 -3.29
N LYS A 526 -17.01 1.42 -1.99
CA LYS A 526 -16.91 0.44 -0.90
C LYS A 526 -18.10 -0.54 -0.88
N ASP A 527 -19.33 -0.03 -0.90
CA ASP A 527 -20.54 -0.86 -0.83
C ASP A 527 -20.65 -1.80 -2.03
N LYS A 528 -20.35 -1.28 -3.23
CA LYS A 528 -20.42 -2.07 -4.46
C LYS A 528 -19.37 -3.19 -4.48
N LEU A 529 -18.16 -2.90 -4.02
CA LEU A 529 -17.09 -3.89 -3.89
C LEU A 529 -17.42 -4.95 -2.84
N MET A 530 -17.99 -4.56 -1.68
CA MET A 530 -18.44 -5.53 -0.68
C MET A 530 -19.53 -6.47 -1.21
N GLU A 531 -20.49 -5.94 -1.95
CA GLU A 531 -21.56 -6.73 -2.58
C GLU A 531 -20.95 -7.77 -3.55
N GLU A 532 -20.05 -7.35 -4.43
CA GLU A 532 -19.42 -8.24 -5.40
C GLU A 532 -18.47 -9.26 -4.76
N ARG A 533 -17.74 -8.89 -3.69
CA ARG A 533 -16.95 -9.83 -2.89
C ARG A 533 -17.84 -10.93 -2.31
N SER A 534 -18.98 -10.56 -1.71
CA SER A 534 -19.90 -11.52 -1.07
C SER A 534 -20.54 -12.50 -2.06
N LYS A 535 -20.81 -12.07 -3.31
CA LYS A 535 -21.36 -12.96 -4.35
C LYS A 535 -20.37 -14.04 -4.81
N ASN A 536 -19.07 -13.76 -4.69
CA ASN A 536 -18.00 -14.61 -5.19
C ASN A 536 -17.23 -15.33 -4.08
N SER A 537 -17.68 -15.23 -2.83
CA SER A 537 -17.10 -15.93 -1.68
C SER A 537 -18.06 -16.97 -1.08
N GLY A 538 -17.65 -17.60 0.01
CA GLY A 538 -18.44 -18.63 0.70
C GLY A 538 -18.20 -20.05 0.20
N TRP A 539 -18.96 -20.99 0.76
CA TRP A 539 -18.78 -22.43 0.54
C TRP A 539 -19.06 -22.90 -0.89
N MET A 540 -19.90 -22.15 -1.62
CA MET A 540 -20.28 -22.47 -3.00
C MET A 540 -19.37 -21.81 -4.03
N ALA A 541 -18.43 -20.97 -3.60
CA ALA A 541 -17.44 -20.39 -4.49
C ALA A 541 -16.48 -21.46 -5.00
N ASN A 542 -16.12 -21.38 -6.27
CA ASN A 542 -15.04 -22.15 -6.85
C ASN A 542 -13.75 -21.31 -6.81
N LYS A 543 -12.64 -21.87 -7.30
CA LYS A 543 -11.34 -21.19 -7.25
C LYS A 543 -11.34 -19.82 -7.95
N LYS A 544 -11.95 -19.71 -9.14
CA LYS A 544 -12.04 -18.44 -9.88
C LYS A 544 -12.81 -17.37 -9.10
N ASN A 545 -13.95 -17.72 -8.52
CA ASN A 545 -14.75 -16.80 -7.72
C ASN A 545 -13.98 -16.36 -6.46
N LEU A 546 -13.22 -17.26 -5.83
CA LEU A 546 -12.39 -16.90 -4.69
C LEU A 546 -11.24 -15.96 -5.05
N GLU A 547 -10.59 -16.17 -6.20
CA GLU A 547 -9.56 -15.24 -6.71
C GLU A 547 -10.14 -13.84 -6.93
N TRP A 548 -11.34 -13.76 -7.53
CA TRP A 548 -12.09 -12.52 -7.66
C TRP A 548 -12.37 -11.86 -6.31
N ALA A 549 -12.90 -12.63 -5.34
CA ALA A 549 -13.23 -12.10 -4.02
C ALA A 549 -11.98 -11.61 -3.26
N ARG A 550 -10.83 -12.29 -3.41
CA ARG A 550 -9.55 -11.87 -2.81
C ARG A 550 -9.01 -10.58 -3.42
N ALA A 551 -9.09 -10.42 -4.74
CA ALA A 551 -8.66 -9.18 -5.40
C ALA A 551 -9.46 -7.97 -4.89
N ILE A 552 -10.77 -8.14 -4.70
CA ILE A 552 -11.63 -7.10 -4.12
C ILE A 552 -11.32 -6.86 -2.64
N ASP A 553 -11.08 -7.93 -1.87
CA ASP A 553 -10.77 -7.81 -0.44
C ASP A 553 -9.50 -6.97 -0.20
N HIS A 554 -8.47 -7.16 -1.02
CA HIS A 554 -7.25 -6.35 -0.95
C HIS A 554 -7.52 -4.85 -1.17
N ALA A 555 -8.40 -4.50 -2.11
CA ALA A 555 -8.80 -3.11 -2.31
C ALA A 555 -9.57 -2.54 -1.11
N LEU A 556 -10.50 -3.33 -0.56
CA LEU A 556 -11.27 -2.93 0.62
C LEU A 556 -10.37 -2.68 1.84
N VAL A 557 -9.31 -3.47 2.02
CA VAL A 557 -8.32 -3.25 3.09
C VAL A 557 -7.55 -1.95 2.88
N ASN A 558 -7.10 -1.66 1.64
CA ASN A 558 -6.36 -0.44 1.35
C ASN A 558 -7.20 0.83 1.63
N MET A 559 -8.48 0.82 1.24
CA MET A 559 -9.42 1.94 1.48
C MET A 559 -9.74 2.20 2.96
N GLU A 560 -9.49 1.24 3.87
CA GLU A 560 -9.65 1.48 5.31
C GLU A 560 -8.39 2.01 5.96
N VAL A 561 -7.21 1.60 5.47
CA VAL A 561 -5.93 2.13 5.93
C VAL A 561 -5.78 3.60 5.54
N SER A 562 -6.29 4.03 4.38
CA SER A 562 -6.27 5.45 3.98
C SER A 562 -7.19 6.36 4.81
N GLN A 563 -8.19 5.79 5.51
CA GLN A 563 -9.16 6.53 6.32
C GLN A 563 -8.73 6.72 7.79
N HIS A 564 -7.62 6.10 8.20
CA HIS A 564 -7.06 6.16 9.57
C HIS A 564 -5.67 6.78 9.54
#